data_AF-A0A5J5I552-F1
#
_entry.id   AF-A0A5J5I552-F1
#
_cell.length_a   1.000
_cell.length_b   1.000
_cell.length_c   1.000
_cell.angle_alpha   90.00
_cell.angle_beta   90.00
_cell.angle_gamma   90.00
#
_symmetry.space_group_name_H-M   'P 1'
#
loop_
_entity.id
_entity.type
_entity.pdbx_description
1 polymer ?
#
loop_
_entity_poly.entity_id
_entity_poly.type
_entity_poly.pdbx_seq_one_letter_code
_entity_poly.pdbx_strand_id
1 'polypeptide(L)'
;MAHSAPKIVNPEGIAEEIGALLGSMLIETVDHADELTFTVVRDDLANAMVALRDMGHYQQLMEIAGVDYPDRPERFEVAYHLLSVTRNHRVRVKVSTDEDTPVPTVTHLWPVAGWLEREVFDMYGVVFDGNTDLRRILTDYGFKGHPQRKDFPLTGYVELRYSEEDKRVVYEPVKLAQDFRSFDFMSPWEGAQYVLPGDEKAAAPSAPAAPAAAPTPKATESKADTGAGDAANKKAEDKSGDAPAKPAAATDEGKGAAKPEDKA
;
A
#
# COMPACT_ATOMS: atom_id res chain seq x y z
N MET A 1 16.00 8.09 27.46
CA MET A 1 15.46 9.27 26.75
C MET A 1 13.97 9.04 26.59
N ALA A 2 13.12 9.93 27.11
CA ALA A 2 11.69 9.86 26.83
C ALA A 2 11.50 10.08 25.32
N HIS A 3 10.75 9.19 24.67
CA HIS A 3 10.42 9.30 23.24
C HIS A 3 9.80 10.67 22.97
N SER A 4 10.10 11.31 21.84
CA SER A 4 9.62 12.66 21.50
C SER A 4 8.12 12.71 21.20
N ALA A 5 7.46 11.56 21.06
CA ALA A 5 6.02 11.51 20.87
C ALA A 5 5.27 11.96 22.13
N PRO A 6 4.10 12.61 21.96
CA PRO A 6 3.21 12.88 23.08
C PRO A 6 2.88 11.56 23.78
N LYS A 7 3.12 11.50 25.10
CA LYS A 7 2.84 10.33 25.90
C LYS A 7 1.32 10.14 25.97
N ILE A 8 0.81 9.10 25.34
CA ILE A 8 -0.55 8.61 25.59
C ILE A 8 -0.48 7.89 26.92
N VAL A 9 -1.25 8.34 27.91
CA VAL A 9 -1.29 7.71 29.24
C VAL A 9 -2.56 6.89 29.31
N ASN A 10 -2.41 5.58 29.35
CA ASN A 10 -3.53 4.68 29.59
C ASN A 10 -3.86 4.72 31.09
N PRO A 11 -5.10 5.11 31.47
CA PRO A 11 -5.53 4.99 32.86
C PRO A 11 -5.58 3.51 33.26
N GLU A 12 -5.17 3.22 34.49
CA GLU A 12 -5.08 1.85 35.01
C GLU A 12 -6.44 1.14 34.93
N GLY A 13 -6.45 -0.10 34.43
CA GLY A 13 -7.64 -0.96 34.36
C GLY A 13 -8.60 -0.68 33.20
N ILE A 14 -8.32 0.31 32.32
CA ILE A 14 -9.28 0.67 31.26
C ILE A 14 -9.41 -0.41 30.17
N ALA A 15 -8.37 -1.20 29.94
CA ALA A 15 -8.41 -2.32 29.02
C ALA A 15 -9.40 -3.41 29.48
N GLU A 16 -9.44 -3.68 30.78
CA GLU A 16 -10.37 -4.64 31.39
C GLU A 16 -11.80 -4.07 31.46
N GLU A 17 -11.96 -2.79 31.80
CA GLU A 17 -13.26 -2.11 31.79
C GLU A 17 -13.90 -2.17 30.40
N ILE A 18 -13.16 -1.78 29.36
CA ILE A 18 -13.65 -1.79 27.98
C ILE A 18 -13.82 -3.22 27.47
N GLY A 19 -12.90 -4.13 27.81
CA GLY A 19 -13.06 -5.54 27.48
C GLY A 19 -14.33 -6.15 28.08
N ALA A 20 -14.66 -5.81 29.32
CA ALA A 20 -15.89 -6.24 29.97
C ALA A 20 -17.15 -5.60 29.36
N LEU A 21 -17.07 -4.34 28.91
CA LEU A 21 -18.15 -3.66 28.21
C LEU A 21 -18.46 -4.29 26.84
N LEU A 22 -17.42 -4.68 26.10
CA LEU A 22 -17.57 -5.28 24.77
C LEU A 22 -17.95 -6.76 24.83
N GLY A 23 -17.53 -7.48 25.88
CA GLY A 23 -17.97 -8.84 26.18
C GLY A 23 -17.80 -9.79 24.98
N SER A 24 -18.90 -10.35 24.47
CA SER A 24 -18.91 -11.31 23.35
C SER A 24 -18.59 -10.69 21.98
N MET A 25 -18.58 -9.36 21.86
CA MET A 25 -18.32 -8.66 20.60
C MET A 25 -16.82 -8.53 20.31
N LEU A 26 -15.98 -8.75 21.32
CA LEU A 26 -14.53 -8.61 21.26
C LEU A 26 -13.87 -9.90 20.76
N ILE A 27 -12.98 -9.75 19.78
CA ILE A 27 -12.13 -10.84 19.26
C ILE A 27 -10.77 -10.81 19.96
N GLU A 28 -10.12 -9.65 19.96
CA GLU A 28 -8.76 -9.50 20.47
C GLU A 28 -8.56 -8.10 21.08
N THR A 29 -7.80 -8.03 22.17
CA THR A 29 -7.29 -6.77 22.72
C THR A 29 -5.77 -6.77 22.63
N VAL A 30 -5.22 -5.74 21.99
CA VAL A 30 -3.78 -5.54 21.86
C VAL A 30 -3.41 -4.21 22.49
N ASP A 31 -2.48 -4.25 23.45
CA ASP A 31 -1.80 -3.07 23.97
C ASP A 31 -0.40 -3.02 23.37
N HIS A 32 -0.12 -1.98 22.59
CA HIS A 32 1.20 -1.76 22.03
C HIS A 32 1.58 -0.28 22.10
N ALA A 33 2.76 0.01 22.65
CA ALA A 33 3.29 1.37 22.76
C ALA A 33 2.31 2.36 23.43
N ASP A 34 1.64 1.93 24.49
CA ASP A 34 0.61 2.68 25.21
C ASP A 34 -0.63 3.02 24.36
N GLU A 35 -0.90 2.30 23.26
CA GLU A 35 -2.13 2.39 22.48
C GLU A 35 -2.97 1.11 22.60
N LEU A 36 -4.20 1.26 23.13
CA LEU A 36 -5.16 0.18 23.21
C LEU A 36 -5.94 0.00 21.91
N THR A 37 -5.88 -1.22 21.40
CA THR A 37 -6.56 -1.64 20.19
C THR A 37 -7.51 -2.79 20.50
N PHE A 38 -8.78 -2.64 20.14
CA PHE A 38 -9.80 -3.69 20.26
C PHE A 38 -10.25 -4.13 18.88
N THR A 39 -10.10 -5.41 18.57
CA THR A 39 -10.63 -6.02 17.34
C THR A 39 -12.02 -6.55 17.64
N VAL A 40 -13.03 -6.10 16.90
CA VAL A 40 -14.45 -6.35 17.15
C VAL A 40 -15.07 -7.12 15.99
N VAL A 41 -16.08 -7.95 16.28
CA VAL A 41 -16.87 -8.65 15.27
C VAL A 41 -17.65 -7.62 14.42
N ARG A 42 -17.54 -7.73 13.10
CA ARG A 42 -18.15 -6.80 12.13
C ARG A 42 -19.65 -6.57 12.35
N ASP A 43 -20.42 -7.63 12.54
CA ASP A 43 -21.88 -7.55 12.66
C ASP A 43 -22.33 -6.81 13.93
N ASP A 44 -21.53 -6.88 14.99
CA ASP A 44 -21.79 -6.22 16.28
C ASP A 44 -21.12 -4.85 16.41
N LEU A 45 -20.47 -4.35 15.35
CA LEU A 45 -19.74 -3.08 15.38
C LEU A 45 -20.63 -1.92 15.86
N ALA A 46 -21.85 -1.80 15.34
CA ALA A 46 -22.75 -0.72 15.73
C ALA A 46 -23.07 -0.76 17.23
N ASN A 47 -23.31 -1.95 17.78
CA ASN A 47 -23.60 -2.14 19.21
C ASN A 47 -22.37 -1.83 20.07
N ALA A 48 -21.19 -2.30 19.67
CA ALA A 48 -19.92 -2.01 20.33
C ALA A 48 -19.65 -0.50 20.38
N MET A 49 -19.88 0.20 19.27
CA MET A 49 -19.66 1.64 19.16
C MET A 49 -20.65 2.46 19.99
N VAL A 50 -21.91 2.02 20.12
CA VAL A 50 -22.88 2.60 21.06
C VAL A 50 -22.37 2.46 22.50
N ALA A 51 -21.95 1.27 22.90
CA ALA A 51 -21.45 1.02 24.25
C ALA A 51 -20.21 1.88 24.58
N LEU A 52 -19.28 2.01 23.64
CA LEU A 52 -18.10 2.87 23.79
C LEU A 52 -18.47 4.35 23.91
N ARG A 53 -19.44 4.82 23.13
CA ARG A 53 -19.90 6.22 23.22
C ARG A 53 -20.57 6.51 24.57
N ASP A 54 -21.53 5.68 24.95
CA ASP A 54 -22.43 5.96 26.07
C ASP A 54 -21.79 5.59 27.43
N MET A 55 -21.22 4.39 27.54
CA MET A 55 -20.62 3.89 28.79
C MET A 55 -19.12 4.21 28.88
N GLY A 56 -18.40 4.05 27.76
CA GLY A 56 -16.97 4.35 27.68
C GLY A 56 -16.64 5.85 27.61
N HIS A 57 -17.66 6.70 27.43
CA HIS A 57 -17.52 8.14 27.29
C HIS A 57 -16.54 8.54 26.16
N TYR A 58 -16.59 7.86 25.02
CA TYR A 58 -15.84 8.23 23.81
C TYR A 58 -16.69 9.19 22.96
N GLN A 59 -16.55 10.49 23.22
CA GLN A 59 -17.40 11.49 22.57
C GLN A 59 -16.97 11.81 21.14
N GLN A 60 -15.66 11.72 20.84
CA GLN A 60 -15.10 12.17 19.57
C GLN A 60 -14.59 10.99 18.74
N LEU A 61 -15.10 10.88 17.51
CA LEU A 61 -14.49 10.09 16.46
C LEU A 61 -13.44 10.96 15.77
N MET A 62 -12.18 10.54 15.85
CA MET A 62 -11.04 11.28 15.31
C MET A 62 -10.78 10.93 13.85
N GLU A 63 -10.82 9.64 13.51
CA GLU A 63 -10.42 9.12 12.19
C GLU A 63 -11.05 7.75 11.92
N ILE A 64 -11.25 7.43 10.63
CA ILE A 64 -11.54 6.07 10.17
C ILE A 64 -10.54 5.75 9.06
N ALA A 65 -9.56 4.90 9.37
CA ALA A 65 -8.54 4.50 8.42
C ALA A 65 -8.82 3.10 7.89
N GLY A 66 -8.85 2.95 6.56
CA GLY A 66 -8.77 1.62 5.93
C GLY A 66 -7.32 1.15 5.84
N VAL A 67 -7.12 -0.16 5.93
CA VAL A 67 -5.82 -0.82 5.70
C VAL A 67 -6.07 -2.06 4.85
N ASP A 68 -5.22 -2.28 3.86
CA ASP A 68 -5.29 -3.43 2.96
C ASP A 68 -4.17 -4.44 3.26
N TYR A 69 -4.57 -5.64 3.66
CA TYR A 69 -3.75 -6.83 3.91
C TYR A 69 -4.11 -7.94 2.90
N PRO A 70 -3.47 -7.97 1.71
CA PRO A 70 -3.84 -8.90 0.63
C PRO A 70 -3.64 -10.39 0.98
N ASP A 71 -2.77 -10.69 1.95
CA ASP A 71 -2.51 -12.07 2.39
C ASP A 71 -3.59 -12.64 3.31
N ARG A 72 -4.54 -11.82 3.78
CA ARG A 72 -5.62 -12.23 4.69
C ARG A 72 -6.90 -12.57 3.89
N PRO A 73 -7.73 -13.51 4.38
CA PRO A 73 -9.03 -13.81 3.76
C PRO A 73 -9.98 -12.59 3.82
N GLU A 74 -10.03 -11.93 4.97
CA GLU A 74 -10.63 -10.60 5.11
C GLU A 74 -9.55 -9.55 4.84
N ARG A 75 -9.50 -9.13 3.57
CA ARG A 75 -8.45 -8.28 3.02
C ARG A 75 -8.37 -6.91 3.69
N PHE A 76 -9.50 -6.31 4.04
CA PHE A 76 -9.54 -4.95 4.57
C PHE A 76 -9.70 -4.95 6.08
N GLU A 77 -9.01 -4.02 6.71
CA GLU A 77 -9.17 -3.69 8.12
C GLU A 77 -9.58 -2.22 8.22
N VAL A 78 -10.71 -1.94 8.85
CA VAL A 78 -11.21 -0.59 9.11
C VAL A 78 -10.91 -0.26 10.57
N ALA A 79 -10.04 0.71 10.78
CA ALA A 79 -9.60 1.17 12.09
C ALA A 79 -10.28 2.50 12.45
N TYR A 80 -11.12 2.46 13.48
CA TYR A 80 -11.77 3.62 14.07
C TYR A 80 -10.93 4.16 15.21
N HIS A 81 -10.66 5.45 15.20
CA HIS A 81 -9.93 6.13 16.25
C HIS A 81 -10.87 6.98 17.09
N LEU A 82 -10.99 6.63 18.37
CA LEU A 82 -11.88 7.29 19.32
C LEU A 82 -11.08 8.06 20.37
N LEU A 83 -11.62 9.21 20.78
CA LEU A 83 -11.08 10.05 21.83
C LEU A 83 -12.16 10.33 22.89
N SER A 84 -11.83 10.02 24.13
CA SER A 84 -12.57 10.47 25.31
C SER A 84 -11.94 11.76 25.81
N VAL A 85 -12.67 12.87 25.72
CA VAL A 85 -12.21 14.17 26.24
C VAL A 85 -12.29 14.19 27.76
N THR A 86 -13.27 13.49 28.33
CA THR A 86 -13.48 13.38 29.78
C THR A 86 -12.37 12.62 30.49
N ARG A 87 -11.89 11.52 29.87
CA ARG A 87 -10.83 10.68 30.41
C ARG A 87 -9.44 11.03 29.84
N ASN A 88 -9.39 11.93 28.86
CA ASN A 88 -8.19 12.26 28.07
C ASN A 88 -7.46 11.00 27.56
N HIS A 89 -8.24 10.07 26.99
CA HIS A 89 -7.78 8.74 26.61
C HIS A 89 -8.21 8.41 25.18
N ARG A 90 -7.37 7.67 24.45
CA ARG A 90 -7.61 7.26 23.06
C ARG A 90 -7.67 5.76 22.94
N VAL A 91 -8.56 5.29 22.07
CA VAL A 91 -8.70 3.88 21.76
C VAL A 91 -8.84 3.71 20.27
N ARG A 92 -8.29 2.60 19.76
CA ARG A 92 -8.49 2.14 18.39
C ARG A 92 -9.44 0.95 18.40
N VAL A 93 -10.47 0.97 17.57
CA VAL A 93 -11.36 -0.17 17.33
C VAL A 93 -11.13 -0.64 15.90
N LYS A 94 -10.90 -1.92 15.70
CA LYS A 94 -10.62 -2.52 14.40
C LYS A 94 -11.72 -3.49 14.01
N VAL A 95 -12.08 -3.49 12.74
CA VAL A 95 -12.98 -4.48 12.14
C VAL A 95 -12.37 -4.97 10.84
N SER A 96 -12.45 -6.27 10.61
CA SER A 96 -12.01 -6.90 9.37
C SER A 96 -13.19 -7.16 8.43
N THR A 97 -12.95 -6.99 7.14
CA THR A 97 -13.96 -7.19 6.09
C THR A 97 -13.30 -7.58 4.77
N ASP A 98 -14.10 -8.14 3.87
CA ASP A 98 -13.70 -8.46 2.50
C ASP A 98 -14.22 -7.39 1.51
N GLU A 99 -14.16 -7.68 0.21
CA GLU A 99 -14.58 -6.76 -0.86
C GLU A 99 -16.11 -6.67 -1.02
N ASP A 100 -16.85 -7.71 -0.64
CA ASP A 100 -18.29 -7.85 -0.94
C ASP A 100 -19.18 -7.64 0.29
N THR A 101 -18.66 -7.88 1.48
CA THR A 101 -19.40 -7.82 2.74
C THR A 101 -19.41 -6.38 3.26
N PRO A 102 -20.59 -5.79 3.46
CA PRO A 102 -20.67 -4.43 3.97
C PRO A 102 -20.40 -4.37 5.48
N VAL A 103 -19.85 -3.24 5.91
CA VAL A 103 -19.63 -2.91 7.34
C VAL A 103 -20.76 -1.99 7.83
N PRO A 104 -21.33 -2.19 9.03
CA PRO A 104 -22.34 -1.28 9.57
C PRO A 104 -21.81 0.16 9.73
N THR A 105 -22.57 1.16 9.27
CA THR A 105 -22.22 2.58 9.44
C THR A 105 -22.27 3.02 10.90
N VAL A 106 -21.43 3.98 11.28
CA VAL A 106 -21.45 4.67 12.57
C VAL A 106 -21.86 6.14 12.46
N THR A 107 -22.36 6.56 11.29
CA THR A 107 -22.88 7.91 11.02
C THR A 107 -23.96 8.38 11.98
N HIS A 108 -24.82 7.45 12.43
CA HIS A 108 -25.88 7.72 13.41
C HIS A 108 -25.33 8.06 14.80
N LEU A 109 -24.08 7.68 15.09
CA LEU A 109 -23.41 8.02 16.34
C LEU A 109 -22.59 9.30 16.20
N TRP A 110 -21.71 9.35 15.20
CA TRP A 110 -20.84 10.48 14.93
C TRP A 110 -21.06 10.99 13.50
N PRO A 111 -21.61 12.21 13.32
CA PRO A 111 -21.85 12.76 11.99
C PRO A 111 -20.59 12.89 11.11
N VAL A 112 -19.41 13.04 11.73
CA VAL A 112 -18.12 13.11 11.01
C VAL A 112 -17.81 11.82 10.24
N ALA A 113 -18.33 10.67 10.71
CA ALA A 113 -18.15 9.38 10.05
C ALA A 113 -18.67 9.38 8.61
N GLY A 114 -19.65 10.23 8.27
CA GLY A 114 -20.20 10.27 6.91
C GLY A 114 -19.17 10.60 5.85
N TRP A 115 -18.18 11.43 6.16
CA TRP A 115 -17.10 11.78 5.23
C TRP A 115 -15.98 10.74 5.25
N LEU A 116 -15.64 10.24 6.44
CA LEU A 116 -14.56 9.27 6.63
C LEU A 116 -14.91 7.90 6.04
N GLU A 117 -16.15 7.43 6.21
CA GLU A 117 -16.65 6.20 5.57
C GLU A 117 -16.64 6.32 4.03
N ARG A 118 -16.94 7.51 3.50
CA ARG A 118 -16.87 7.77 2.05
C ARG A 118 -15.43 7.76 1.52
N GLU A 119 -14.50 8.28 2.30
CA GLU A 119 -13.08 8.21 1.97
C GLU A 119 -12.58 6.77 1.93
N VAL A 120 -12.92 5.96 2.94
CA VAL A 120 -12.56 4.54 2.96
C VAL A 120 -13.21 3.78 1.80
N PHE A 121 -14.47 4.10 1.45
CA PHE A 121 -15.12 3.57 0.26
C PHE A 121 -14.39 3.96 -1.03
N ASP A 122 -13.98 5.22 -1.18
CA ASP A 122 -13.30 5.67 -2.40
C ASP A 122 -11.90 5.07 -2.55
N MET A 123 -11.15 5.00 -1.44
CA MET A 123 -9.75 4.56 -1.41
C MET A 123 -9.57 3.03 -1.41
N TYR A 124 -10.44 2.30 -0.69
CA TYR A 124 -10.34 0.84 -0.51
C TYR A 124 -11.54 0.07 -1.08
N GLY A 125 -12.67 0.72 -1.34
CA GLY A 125 -13.86 0.06 -1.87
C GLY A 125 -14.70 -0.68 -0.83
N VAL A 126 -14.46 -0.44 0.47
CA VAL A 126 -15.28 -1.01 1.55
C VAL A 126 -16.65 -0.33 1.53
N VAL A 127 -17.71 -1.13 1.46
CA VAL A 127 -19.09 -0.65 1.46
C VAL A 127 -19.59 -0.52 2.90
N PHE A 128 -20.24 0.60 3.22
CA PHE A 128 -20.86 0.82 4.52
C PHE A 128 -22.39 0.75 4.44
N ASP A 129 -23.00 -0.19 5.15
CA ASP A 129 -24.46 -0.32 5.20
C ASP A 129 -25.08 0.74 6.12
N GLY A 130 -26.15 1.37 5.65
CA GLY A 130 -26.85 2.45 6.36
C GLY A 130 -26.32 3.87 6.13
N ASN A 131 -25.23 4.06 5.38
CA ASN A 131 -24.74 5.41 5.05
C ASN A 131 -25.66 6.09 4.00
N THR A 132 -26.09 7.31 4.28
CA THR A 132 -27.07 8.04 3.46
C THR A 132 -26.53 8.55 2.11
N ASP A 133 -25.23 8.85 2.00
CA ASP A 133 -24.60 9.39 0.78
C ASP A 133 -23.25 8.71 0.51
N LEU A 134 -23.27 7.39 0.24
CA LEU A 134 -22.05 6.65 -0.08
C LEU A 134 -21.65 6.85 -1.55
N ARG A 135 -20.79 7.85 -1.79
CA ARG A 135 -20.17 8.12 -3.10
C ARG A 135 -18.72 8.56 -2.94
N ARG A 136 -17.97 8.48 -4.04
CA ARG A 136 -16.58 8.95 -4.15
C ARG A 136 -16.43 10.40 -3.69
N ILE A 137 -15.27 10.73 -3.15
CA ILE A 137 -15.01 12.05 -2.54
C ILE A 137 -13.64 12.62 -2.86
N LEU A 138 -12.61 11.78 -2.99
CA LEU A 138 -11.24 12.21 -3.29
C LEU A 138 -10.88 12.00 -4.75
N THR A 139 -11.34 10.91 -5.37
CA THR A 139 -11.02 10.59 -6.75
C THR A 139 -11.85 11.40 -7.75
N ASP A 140 -11.37 11.43 -9.00
CA ASP A 140 -12.10 12.05 -10.10
C ASP A 140 -13.45 11.36 -10.35
N TYR A 141 -14.42 12.10 -10.91
CA TYR A 141 -15.80 11.65 -11.08
C TYR A 141 -15.93 10.38 -11.93
N GLY A 142 -15.06 10.22 -12.93
CA GLY A 142 -15.03 9.05 -13.82
C GLY A 142 -14.03 7.98 -13.41
N PHE A 143 -13.43 8.09 -12.22
CA PHE A 143 -12.33 7.22 -11.79
C PHE A 143 -12.79 5.77 -11.61
N LYS A 144 -11.98 4.84 -12.14
CA LYS A 144 -12.21 3.40 -12.05
C LYS A 144 -11.12 2.76 -11.21
N GLY A 145 -11.52 2.12 -10.11
CA GLY A 145 -10.63 1.48 -9.16
C GLY A 145 -10.62 2.18 -7.79
N HIS A 146 -9.73 1.69 -6.93
CA HIS A 146 -9.57 2.09 -5.53
C HIS A 146 -8.07 2.31 -5.25
N PRO A 147 -7.59 3.57 -5.18
CA PRO A 147 -6.17 3.88 -5.26
C PRO A 147 -5.28 3.31 -4.15
N GLN A 148 -5.80 3.13 -2.93
CA GLN A 148 -4.97 2.72 -1.78
C GLN A 148 -4.89 1.20 -1.60
N ARG A 149 -5.56 0.43 -2.47
CA ARG A 149 -5.36 -1.01 -2.51
C ARG A 149 -3.96 -1.36 -3.01
N LYS A 150 -3.36 -2.42 -2.48
CA LYS A 150 -1.98 -2.84 -2.79
C LYS A 150 -1.79 -3.38 -4.20
N ASP A 151 -2.87 -3.78 -4.87
CA ASP A 151 -2.92 -4.20 -6.27
C ASP A 151 -3.02 -3.01 -7.25
N PHE A 152 -3.36 -1.81 -6.76
CA PHE A 152 -3.45 -0.63 -7.61
C PHE A 152 -2.05 -0.04 -7.90
N PRO A 153 -1.67 0.19 -9.17
CA PRO A 153 -0.36 0.73 -9.50
C PRO A 153 -0.23 2.18 -9.06
N LEU A 154 0.95 2.57 -8.58
CA LEU A 154 1.23 3.92 -8.07
C LEU A 154 0.88 5.04 -9.07
N THR A 155 1.10 4.80 -10.36
CA THR A 155 0.88 5.77 -11.43
C THR A 155 -0.57 5.79 -11.94
N GLY A 156 -1.39 4.83 -11.51
CA GLY A 156 -2.72 4.59 -12.07
C GLY A 156 -2.67 4.06 -13.51
N TYR A 157 -3.85 3.99 -14.11
CA TYR A 157 -4.06 3.43 -15.46
C TYR A 157 -4.25 4.48 -16.54
N VAL A 158 -4.65 5.70 -16.17
CA VAL A 158 -5.08 6.75 -17.09
C VAL A 158 -4.38 8.07 -16.78
N GLU A 159 -3.90 8.76 -17.80
CA GLU A 159 -3.39 10.12 -17.76
C GLU A 159 -4.32 11.08 -18.51
N LEU A 160 -4.23 12.37 -18.18
CA LEU A 160 -5.05 13.43 -18.74
C LEU A 160 -4.18 14.31 -19.63
N ARG A 161 -4.63 14.57 -20.86
CA ARG A 161 -4.03 15.59 -21.73
C ARG A 161 -5.09 16.49 -22.35
N TYR A 162 -4.72 17.74 -22.64
CA TYR A 162 -5.56 18.61 -23.46
C TYR A 162 -5.40 18.23 -24.94
N SER A 163 -6.51 18.01 -25.64
CA SER A 163 -6.52 17.77 -27.09
C SER A 163 -7.00 19.02 -27.81
N GLU A 164 -6.17 19.58 -28.69
CA GLU A 164 -6.53 20.75 -29.49
C GLU A 164 -7.64 20.44 -30.52
N GLU A 165 -7.62 19.22 -31.07
CA GLU A 165 -8.62 18.75 -32.05
C GLU A 165 -10.03 18.72 -31.46
N ASP A 166 -10.17 18.13 -30.26
CA ASP A 166 -11.45 18.02 -29.56
C ASP A 166 -11.77 19.25 -28.69
N LYS A 167 -10.81 20.16 -28.50
CA LYS A 167 -10.89 21.32 -27.57
C LYS A 167 -11.35 20.94 -26.15
N ARG A 168 -10.93 19.78 -25.67
CA ARG A 168 -11.28 19.24 -24.33
C ARG A 168 -10.15 18.41 -23.74
N VAL A 169 -10.26 18.12 -22.45
CA VAL A 169 -9.38 17.18 -21.76
C VAL A 169 -9.80 15.75 -22.10
N VAL A 170 -8.85 14.93 -22.55
CA VAL A 170 -9.05 13.51 -22.90
C VAL A 170 -8.30 12.61 -21.93
N TYR A 171 -8.87 11.42 -21.72
CA TYR A 171 -8.33 10.37 -20.87
C TYR A 171 -7.64 9.33 -21.74
N GLU A 172 -6.35 9.10 -21.53
CA GLU A 172 -5.55 8.14 -22.31
C GLU A 172 -4.81 7.16 -21.39
N PRO A 173 -4.47 5.94 -21.85
CA PRO A 173 -3.64 5.04 -21.06
C PRO A 173 -2.28 5.68 -20.74
N VAL A 174 -1.83 5.54 -19.49
CA VAL A 174 -0.58 6.14 -18.99
C VAL A 174 0.62 5.71 -19.85
N LYS A 175 1.43 6.69 -20.27
CA LYS A 175 2.72 6.47 -20.93
C LYS A 175 3.76 7.40 -20.34
N LEU A 176 4.52 6.88 -19.38
CA LEU A 176 5.58 7.65 -18.74
C LEU A 176 6.79 7.77 -19.67
N ALA A 177 7.36 8.97 -19.75
CA ALA A 177 8.66 9.16 -20.40
C ALA A 177 9.79 8.48 -19.62
N GLN A 178 9.62 8.32 -18.31
CA GLN A 178 10.51 7.61 -17.41
C GLN A 178 9.69 6.77 -16.44
N ASP A 179 9.96 5.47 -16.41
CA ASP A 179 9.30 4.56 -15.48
C ASP A 179 9.66 4.85 -14.02
N PHE A 180 8.71 4.55 -13.13
CA PHE A 180 8.96 4.61 -11.69
C PHE A 180 10.05 3.60 -11.30
N ARG A 181 11.12 4.09 -10.68
CA ARG A 181 12.22 3.25 -10.20
C ARG A 181 11.95 2.83 -8.76
N SER A 182 11.58 1.57 -8.58
CA SER A 182 11.49 0.96 -7.25
C SER A 182 12.89 0.65 -6.74
N PHE A 183 13.24 1.21 -5.58
CA PHE A 183 14.48 0.90 -4.89
C PHE A 183 14.17 0.02 -3.69
N ASP A 184 14.86 -1.12 -3.59
CA ASP A 184 14.83 -1.94 -2.40
C ASP A 184 15.86 -1.42 -1.39
N PHE A 185 15.36 -0.89 -0.27
CA PHE A 185 16.19 -0.37 0.82
C PHE A 185 16.33 -1.37 1.98
N MET A 186 15.75 -2.57 1.87
CA MET A 186 15.83 -3.56 2.93
C MET A 186 17.26 -4.09 3.06
N SER A 187 17.84 -3.93 4.24
CA SER A 187 19.14 -4.53 4.56
C SER A 187 18.99 -6.06 4.63
N PRO A 188 19.83 -6.83 3.92
CA PRO A 188 19.87 -8.29 4.05
C PRO A 188 20.16 -8.78 5.47
N TRP A 189 20.70 -7.92 6.34
CA TRP A 189 21.16 -8.27 7.69
C TRP A 189 20.15 -7.96 8.80
N GLU A 190 19.14 -7.13 8.53
CA GLU A 190 18.17 -6.68 9.53
C GLU A 190 16.73 -7.13 9.20
N GLY A 191 16.47 -7.52 7.94
CA GLY A 191 15.14 -7.92 7.46
C GLY A 191 14.91 -9.43 7.26
N ALA A 192 15.96 -10.25 7.24
CA ALA A 192 15.82 -11.70 7.13
C ALA A 192 15.92 -12.33 8.51
N GLN A 193 14.81 -12.85 9.04
CA GLN A 193 14.85 -13.85 10.11
C GLN A 193 15.47 -15.14 9.53
N TYR A 194 16.79 -15.14 9.38
CA TYR A 194 17.54 -16.35 9.08
C TYR A 194 17.36 -17.29 10.27
N VAL A 195 16.51 -18.30 10.13
CA VAL A 195 16.70 -19.53 10.91
C VAL A 195 17.96 -20.14 10.35
N LEU A 196 19.09 -19.88 10.99
CA LEU A 196 20.35 -20.49 10.61
C LEU A 196 20.20 -22.01 10.75
N PRO A 197 20.75 -22.82 9.82
CA PRO A 197 20.76 -24.27 9.98
C PRO A 197 21.39 -24.65 11.33
N GLY A 198 20.56 -25.03 12.31
CA GLY A 198 20.97 -25.27 13.71
C GLY A 198 20.12 -24.56 14.78
N ASP A 199 19.42 -23.47 14.43
CA ASP A 199 18.58 -22.70 15.36
C ASP A 199 17.16 -23.28 15.55
N GLU A 200 16.84 -24.39 14.88
CA GLU A 200 15.57 -25.13 15.00
C GLU A 200 15.29 -25.68 16.42
N LYS A 201 16.26 -25.62 17.34
CA LYS A 201 16.16 -26.11 18.73
C LYS A 201 16.06 -25.01 19.79
N ALA A 202 16.22 -23.74 19.44
CA ALA A 202 15.95 -22.65 20.36
C ALA A 202 14.43 -22.44 20.39
N ALA A 203 13.81 -22.71 21.53
CA ALA A 203 12.37 -22.84 21.70
C ALA A 203 11.55 -21.68 21.06
N ALA A 204 10.58 -22.06 20.23
CA ALA A 204 9.56 -21.20 19.68
C ALA A 204 8.63 -20.62 20.77
N PRO A 205 8.10 -19.40 20.58
CA PRO A 205 6.68 -19.14 20.70
C PRO A 205 6.03 -19.27 19.31
N SER A 206 4.96 -20.04 19.26
CA SER A 206 4.20 -20.42 18.07
C SER A 206 3.64 -19.25 17.27
N ALA A 207 3.89 -19.23 15.95
CA ALA A 207 3.10 -18.50 14.96
C ALA A 207 3.00 -19.32 13.65
N PRO A 208 1.94 -19.14 12.83
CA PRO A 208 1.44 -20.16 11.90
C PRO A 208 2.21 -20.26 10.58
N ALA A 209 2.10 -21.43 9.94
CA ALA A 209 2.86 -21.86 8.77
C ALA A 209 2.76 -20.92 7.56
N ALA A 210 3.91 -20.47 7.06
CA ALA A 210 4.07 -19.84 5.75
C ALA A 210 4.24 -20.91 4.64
N PRO A 211 3.79 -20.64 3.40
CA PRO A 211 3.72 -21.62 2.33
C PRO A 211 5.08 -22.03 1.76
N ALA A 212 5.10 -23.19 1.09
CA ALA A 212 6.29 -23.92 0.64
C ALA A 212 7.28 -23.05 -0.16
N ALA A 213 8.53 -23.04 0.30
CA ALA A 213 9.65 -22.35 -0.35
C ALA A 213 9.96 -22.92 -1.75
N ALA A 214 10.25 -22.02 -2.68
CA ALA A 214 10.76 -22.33 -4.02
C ALA A 214 12.12 -23.08 -3.94
N PRO A 215 12.44 -23.95 -4.92
CA PRO A 215 13.68 -24.72 -4.90
C PRO A 215 14.90 -23.80 -5.07
N THR A 216 15.89 -24.00 -4.19
CA THR A 216 17.18 -23.30 -4.20
C THR A 216 17.98 -23.60 -5.48
N PRO A 217 18.57 -22.58 -6.15
CA PRO A 217 19.40 -22.81 -7.32
C PRO A 217 20.74 -23.45 -6.94
N LYS A 218 21.06 -24.62 -7.53
CA LYS A 218 22.38 -25.26 -7.42
C LYS A 218 23.43 -24.47 -8.20
N ALA A 219 24.58 -24.24 -7.57
CA ALA A 219 25.77 -23.71 -8.24
C ALA A 219 26.38 -24.76 -9.18
N THR A 220 26.79 -24.31 -10.35
CA THR A 220 27.31 -25.10 -11.47
C THR A 220 28.81 -25.40 -11.26
N GLU A 221 29.18 -26.64 -10.95
CA GLU A 221 30.58 -27.00 -10.60
C GLU A 221 31.43 -27.48 -11.80
N SER A 222 30.85 -27.61 -13.00
CA SER A 222 31.61 -28.06 -14.18
C SER A 222 31.18 -27.39 -15.49
N LYS A 223 32.12 -27.31 -16.45
CA LYS A 223 31.96 -26.69 -17.77
C LYS A 223 30.96 -27.43 -18.70
N ALA A 224 30.45 -28.59 -18.28
CA ALA A 224 29.43 -29.35 -19.00
C ALA A 224 27.99 -28.96 -18.58
N ASP A 225 27.83 -28.23 -17.47
CA ASP A 225 26.54 -27.80 -16.94
C ASP A 225 26.16 -26.37 -17.39
N THR A 226 27.04 -25.69 -18.14
CA THR A 226 26.70 -24.48 -18.89
C THR A 226 26.21 -24.88 -20.26
N GLY A 227 24.92 -24.71 -20.54
CA GLY A 227 24.30 -24.90 -21.87
C GLY A 227 24.75 -23.88 -22.92
N ALA A 228 26.00 -23.43 -22.88
CA ALA A 228 26.62 -22.61 -23.91
C ALA A 228 27.15 -23.54 -25.01
N GLY A 229 26.36 -23.67 -26.08
CA GLY A 229 26.84 -24.25 -27.34
C GLY A 229 27.97 -23.42 -27.96
N ASP A 230 28.60 -23.99 -29.00
CA ASP A 230 29.76 -23.41 -29.68
C ASP A 230 29.57 -21.95 -30.11
N ALA A 231 30.66 -21.18 -29.99
CA ALA A 231 30.71 -19.75 -30.29
C ALA A 231 30.16 -19.41 -31.68
N ALA A 232 28.98 -18.78 -31.72
CA ALA A 232 28.37 -18.23 -32.91
C ALA A 232 29.12 -16.98 -33.37
N ASN A 233 30.31 -17.13 -33.96
CA ASN A 233 30.91 -16.05 -34.74
C ASN A 233 31.82 -16.49 -35.91
N LYS A 234 31.55 -17.66 -36.49
CA LYS A 234 32.22 -18.11 -37.74
C LYS A 234 31.27 -18.31 -38.94
N LYS A 235 30.00 -17.90 -38.83
CA LYS A 235 29.01 -17.94 -39.93
C LYS A 235 28.53 -16.56 -40.39
N ALA A 236 29.19 -15.49 -39.97
CA ALA A 236 28.88 -14.12 -40.41
C ALA A 236 29.72 -13.65 -41.62
N GLU A 237 30.53 -14.52 -42.24
CA GLU A 237 31.38 -14.16 -43.39
C GLU A 237 30.82 -14.55 -44.77
N ASP A 238 29.68 -15.26 -44.87
CA ASP A 238 29.11 -15.65 -46.17
C ASP A 238 27.74 -14.99 -46.45
N LYS A 239 27.82 -13.83 -47.11
CA LYS A 239 26.87 -13.14 -48.03
C LYS A 239 25.36 -13.37 -47.90
N SER A 240 24.64 -12.26 -47.72
CA SER A 240 23.38 -11.98 -48.44
C SER A 240 23.46 -10.59 -49.09
N GLY A 241 23.49 -10.57 -50.42
CA GLY A 241 23.38 -9.33 -51.18
C GLY A 241 21.92 -8.90 -51.29
N ASP A 242 21.60 -7.74 -50.73
CA ASP A 242 20.81 -6.67 -51.37
C ASP A 242 20.71 -5.50 -50.36
N ALA A 243 21.43 -4.41 -50.62
CA ALA A 243 21.21 -3.12 -49.97
C ALA A 243 21.69 -1.99 -50.90
N PRO A 244 20.94 -0.87 -51.02
CA PRO A 244 21.17 0.13 -52.06
C PRO A 244 22.36 1.07 -51.78
N ALA A 245 22.89 1.64 -52.86
CA ALA A 245 24.15 2.36 -52.93
C ALA A 245 24.24 3.63 -52.06
N LYS A 246 25.43 3.82 -51.46
CA LYS A 246 25.85 5.00 -50.70
C LYS A 246 26.18 6.18 -51.65
N PRO A 247 25.84 7.45 -51.34
CA PRO A 247 26.24 8.59 -52.16
C PRO A 247 27.74 8.91 -52.05
N ALA A 248 28.31 9.34 -53.17
CA ALA A 248 29.74 9.63 -53.35
C ALA A 248 30.20 10.93 -52.67
N ALA A 249 31.48 10.94 -52.28
CA ALA A 249 32.20 12.10 -51.79
C ALA A 249 32.56 13.07 -52.92
N ALA A 250 32.41 14.37 -52.67
CA ALA A 250 33.01 15.44 -53.45
C ALA A 250 33.71 16.42 -52.50
N THR A 251 34.95 16.73 -52.85
CA THR A 251 35.94 17.63 -52.25
C THR A 251 35.57 19.11 -52.39
N ASP A 252 35.98 19.96 -51.44
CA ASP A 252 36.44 21.32 -51.76
C ASP A 252 37.41 21.88 -50.70
N GLU A 253 38.46 22.53 -51.16
CA GLU A 253 39.51 23.21 -50.40
C GLU A 253 39.08 24.65 -50.08
N GLY A 254 39.50 25.22 -48.95
CA GLY A 254 39.29 26.67 -48.75
C GLY A 254 39.68 27.24 -47.39
N LYS A 255 40.85 27.88 -47.35
CA LYS A 255 41.41 28.72 -46.27
C LYS A 255 40.42 29.74 -45.67
N GLY A 256 40.56 29.99 -44.36
CA GLY A 256 40.09 31.23 -43.73
C GLY A 256 40.40 31.31 -42.23
N ALA A 257 41.43 32.07 -41.87
CA ALA A 257 41.83 32.36 -40.50
C ALA A 257 40.97 33.48 -39.87
N ALA A 258 40.75 33.45 -38.54
CA ALA A 258 41.11 34.52 -37.59
C ALA A 258 40.27 34.51 -36.28
N LYS A 259 41.01 34.37 -35.17
CA LYS A 259 40.90 34.93 -33.79
C LYS A 259 39.61 34.85 -32.94
N PRO A 260 39.77 34.65 -31.61
CA PRO A 260 38.76 34.92 -30.58
C PRO A 260 38.88 36.36 -30.06
N GLU A 261 37.76 37.00 -29.71
CA GLU A 261 37.76 38.23 -28.91
C GLU A 261 36.82 38.12 -27.71
N ASP A 262 37.37 38.58 -26.58
CA ASP A 262 36.81 38.79 -25.25
C ASP A 262 35.77 39.92 -25.21
N LYS A 263 34.88 39.81 -24.21
CA LYS A 263 34.24 40.86 -23.39
C LYS A 263 33.59 42.09 -24.05
N ALA A 264 32.30 42.26 -23.73
CA ALA A 264 31.79 43.37 -22.92
C ALA A 264 30.57 42.90 -22.12
#